data_AF-A0A5B6WTG2-F1
#
_entry.id   AF-A0A5B6WTG2-F1
#
_cell.length_a   1.000
_cell.length_b   1.000
_cell.length_c   1.000
_cell.angle_alpha   90.00
_cell.angle_beta   90.00
_cell.angle_gamma   90.00
#
_symmetry.space_group_name_H-M   'P 1'
#
loop_
_entity.id
_entity.type
_entity.pdbx_description
1 polymer ?
#
loop_
_entity_poly.entity_id
_entity_poly.type
_entity_poly.pdbx_seq_one_letter_code
_entity_poly.pdbx_strand_id
1 'polypeptide(L)'
;MDLTQIAQLLDQTLSPDGHVVRTSTEALDRLSSLPQFPFALLSIAAGGQNQGQRVAASAYLKNFARRNIEVSHGSSSRVSQEFKSQLMRTLLQAEASVLKVLVEAFRIIVVAEFVKQNSWPELVPDLRSAIQSSNVISNGASSELSTINTLTVLHALVRPFQYFLNPKVAKEPVPPQLELIAKEILAPLLTVFHHLVEKARANHGRKDLETEKILLLICKCLYFAVRSYMPSAMAPLLSSFCHDLIFILGSLSLDHGDTSEDEYLLRLKTGKRALLIFCSLTTRHRKYCDKLMQDIINCVLKIVKCSSNISVSFICNSSAIISLAKLDFLSERIVSLAFDVISHVLETGPGWRLVSPHFSFLLESAILPALMLNEKDMSEWEDDPEEYIRKNLPSELGPPTVSSNNGSSASSKRKKGEKNKKNNQRSIGELLVLPCLSKFPIPSDATASDPKILKE
;
A
#
# COMPACT_ATOMS: atom_id res chain seq x y z
N MET A 1 17.02 13.07 36.47
CA MET A 1 16.35 11.76 36.33
C MET A 1 17.44 10.76 35.99
N ASP A 2 17.49 9.61 36.67
CA ASP A 2 18.55 8.63 36.44
C ASP A 2 18.26 7.81 35.18
N LEU A 3 18.98 8.10 34.10
CA LEU A 3 18.90 7.37 32.83
C LEU A 3 19.29 5.90 33.01
N THR A 4 20.21 5.61 33.94
CA THR A 4 20.70 4.23 34.14
C THR A 4 19.62 3.36 34.77
N GLN A 5 18.84 3.90 35.72
CA GLN A 5 17.70 3.22 36.30
C GLN A 5 16.64 2.87 35.24
N ILE A 6 16.28 3.82 34.37
CA ILE A 6 15.28 3.57 33.31
C ILE A 6 15.81 2.53 32.31
N ALA A 7 17.07 2.64 31.93
CA ALA A 7 17.72 1.69 31.03
C ALA A 7 17.69 0.26 31.61
N GLN A 8 18.01 0.10 32.89
CA GLN A 8 17.92 -1.18 33.59
C GLN A 8 16.49 -1.73 33.64
N LEU A 9 15.51 -0.88 33.95
CA LEU A 9 14.10 -1.28 33.95
C LEU A 9 13.66 -1.74 32.55
N LEU A 10 14.10 -1.05 31.49
CA LEU A 10 13.82 -1.43 30.11
C LEU A 10 14.45 -2.79 29.77
N ASP A 11 15.69 -3.07 30.19
CA ASP A 11 16.31 -4.38 29.97
C ASP A 11 15.53 -5.49 30.67
N GLN A 12 15.05 -5.23 31.89
CA GLN A 12 14.21 -6.17 32.64
C GLN A 12 12.87 -6.46 31.95
N THR A 13 12.32 -5.52 31.17
CA THR A 13 11.10 -5.77 30.36
C THR A 13 11.32 -6.75 29.21
N LEU A 14 12.57 -7.06 28.89
CA LEU A 14 12.96 -8.05 27.88
C LEU A 14 13.27 -9.43 28.49
N SER A 15 13.13 -9.58 29.82
CA SER A 15 13.36 -10.83 30.54
C SER A 15 12.35 -11.92 30.13
N PRO A 16 12.74 -13.21 30.11
CA PRO A 16 11.79 -14.32 29.97
C PRO A 16 10.89 -14.50 31.20
N ASP A 17 11.24 -13.93 32.35
CA ASP A 17 10.44 -14.02 33.58
C ASP A 17 9.31 -12.98 33.60
N GLY A 18 8.07 -13.46 33.51
CA GLY A 18 6.87 -12.62 33.51
C GLY A 18 6.67 -11.79 34.80
N HIS A 19 7.19 -12.23 35.95
CA HIS A 19 7.12 -11.45 37.19
C HIS A 19 8.03 -10.22 37.12
N VAL A 20 9.25 -10.41 36.59
CA VAL A 20 10.22 -9.33 36.36
C VAL A 20 9.64 -8.32 35.37
N VAL A 21 9.12 -8.80 34.23
CA VAL A 21 8.51 -7.93 33.21
C VAL A 21 7.38 -7.08 33.80
N ARG A 22 6.48 -7.68 34.58
CA ARG A 22 5.37 -6.96 35.22
C ARG A 22 5.86 -5.90 36.19
N THR A 23 6.76 -6.28 37.11
CA THR A 23 7.29 -5.37 38.14
C THR A 23 8.01 -4.16 37.52
N SER A 24 8.84 -4.40 36.50
CA SER A 24 9.58 -3.34 35.81
C SER A 24 8.66 -2.45 34.98
N THR A 25 7.60 -3.01 34.38
CA THR A 25 6.58 -2.24 33.66
C THR A 25 5.82 -1.31 34.61
N GLU A 26 5.40 -1.79 35.78
CA GLU A 26 4.73 -0.98 36.80
C GLU A 26 5.64 0.15 37.31
N ALA A 27 6.94 -0.14 37.50
CA ALA A 27 7.92 0.87 37.88
C ALA A 27 8.08 1.96 36.79
N LEU A 28 8.16 1.56 35.52
CA LEU A 28 8.20 2.49 34.38
C LEU A 28 6.91 3.33 34.28
N ASP A 29 5.74 2.73 34.53
CA ASP A 29 4.46 3.45 34.54
C ASP A 29 4.42 4.49 35.66
N ARG A 30 4.96 4.19 36.85
CA ARG A 30 5.11 5.19 37.93
C ARG A 30 6.04 6.34 37.53
N LEU A 31 7.14 6.05 36.84
CA LEU A 31 8.07 7.07 36.34
C LEU A 31 7.46 7.91 35.20
N SER A 32 6.44 7.41 34.51
CA SER A 32 5.83 8.10 33.37
C SER A 32 5.14 9.42 33.72
N SER A 33 4.79 9.65 34.99
CA SER A 33 4.24 10.92 35.45
C SER A 33 5.27 12.06 35.47
N LEU A 34 6.56 11.74 35.36
CA LEU A 34 7.63 12.73 35.40
C LEU A 34 7.79 13.44 34.04
N PRO A 35 7.88 14.79 34.00
CA PRO A 35 8.05 15.53 32.74
C PRO A 35 9.28 15.15 31.91
N GLN A 36 10.34 14.67 32.57
CA GLN A 36 11.60 14.27 31.93
C GLN A 36 11.61 12.83 31.40
N PHE A 37 10.57 12.04 31.71
CA PHE A 37 10.45 10.65 31.25
C PHE A 37 10.51 10.49 29.72
N PRO A 38 9.74 11.25 28.90
CA PRO A 38 9.83 11.14 27.45
C PRO A 38 11.22 11.51 26.91
N PHE A 39 11.90 12.49 27.50
CA PHE A 39 13.28 12.84 27.14
C PHE A 39 14.24 11.69 27.41
N ALA A 40 14.13 11.06 28.58
CA ALA A 40 14.94 9.91 28.94
C ALA A 40 14.75 8.73 27.97
N LEU A 41 13.50 8.42 27.62
CA LEU A 41 13.21 7.37 26.62
C LEU A 41 13.82 7.71 25.27
N LEU A 42 13.78 8.98 24.85
CA LEU A 42 14.36 9.40 23.58
C LEU A 42 15.89 9.33 23.59
N SER A 43 16.54 9.73 24.69
CA SER A 43 17.99 9.58 24.86
C SER A 43 18.42 8.12 24.83
N ILE A 44 17.68 7.22 25.47
CA ILE A 44 17.96 5.77 25.45
C ILE A 44 17.66 5.18 24.06
N ALA A 45 16.63 5.64 23.36
CA ALA A 45 16.37 5.22 21.99
C ALA A 45 17.53 5.62 21.03
N ALA A 46 18.15 6.77 21.26
CA ALA A 46 19.28 7.26 20.46
C ALA A 46 20.61 6.57 20.82
N GLY A 47 20.88 6.34 22.11
CA GLY A 47 22.22 5.95 22.60
C GLY A 47 22.26 4.76 23.57
N GLY A 48 21.17 3.98 23.66
CA GLY A 48 21.10 2.80 24.52
C GLY A 48 22.17 1.75 24.17
N GLN A 49 22.58 0.98 25.17
CA GLN A 49 23.74 0.08 25.11
C GLN A 49 23.58 -1.04 24.08
N ASN A 50 22.36 -1.57 23.96
CA ASN A 50 22.04 -2.67 23.05
C ASN A 50 20.78 -2.35 22.24
N GLN A 51 20.61 -3.07 21.13
CA GLN A 51 19.49 -2.86 20.21
C GLN A 51 18.12 -3.11 20.88
N GLY A 52 18.02 -4.13 21.75
CA GLY A 52 16.80 -4.44 22.48
C GLY A 52 16.34 -3.27 23.34
N GLN A 53 17.27 -2.67 24.09
CA GLN A 53 17.04 -1.51 24.94
C GLN A 53 16.59 -0.28 24.13
N ARG A 54 17.24 0.02 22.99
CA ARG A 54 16.85 1.13 22.10
C ARG A 54 15.45 0.95 21.53
N VAL A 55 15.10 -0.27 21.12
CA VAL A 55 13.77 -0.61 20.61
C VAL A 55 12.72 -0.57 21.71
N ALA A 56 13.03 -1.07 22.91
CA ALA A 56 12.15 -1.01 24.08
C ALA A 56 11.84 0.46 24.45
N ALA A 57 12.86 1.32 24.54
CA ALA A 57 12.68 2.74 24.82
C ALA A 57 11.77 3.42 23.78
N SER A 58 11.99 3.13 22.49
CA SER A 58 11.15 3.62 21.39
C SER A 58 9.70 3.14 21.50
N ALA A 59 9.49 1.89 21.89
CA ALA A 59 8.16 1.30 22.06
C ALA A 59 7.42 1.93 23.25
N TYR A 60 8.12 2.16 24.36
CA TYR A 60 7.60 2.89 25.51
C TYR A 60 7.24 4.34 25.14
N LEU A 61 8.08 5.02 24.36
CA LEU A 61 7.79 6.39 23.92
C LEU A 61 6.53 6.46 23.06
N LYS A 62 6.36 5.50 22.13
CA LYS A 62 5.13 5.36 21.34
C LYS A 62 3.90 5.17 22.22
N ASN A 63 3.99 4.30 23.22
CA ASN A 63 2.87 4.03 24.14
C ASN A 63 2.58 5.25 25.03
N PHE A 64 3.62 5.95 25.49
CA PHE A 64 3.50 7.20 26.24
C PHE A 64 2.79 8.28 25.42
N ALA A 65 3.19 8.48 24.16
CA ALA A 65 2.54 9.42 23.25
C ALA A 65 1.05 9.07 23.04
N ARG A 66 0.73 7.80 22.86
CA ARG A 66 -0.66 7.33 22.72
C ARG A 66 -1.51 7.70 23.95
N ARG A 67 -1.02 7.43 25.16
CA ARG A 67 -1.77 7.68 26.40
C ARG A 67 -1.95 9.18 26.69
N ASN A 68 -0.90 9.98 26.47
CA ASN A 68 -0.84 11.36 26.96
C ASN A 68 -1.18 12.43 25.91
N ILE A 69 -1.05 12.13 24.61
CA ILE A 69 -1.22 13.09 23.51
C ILE A 69 -2.51 12.80 22.73
N GLU A 70 -2.83 11.54 22.44
CA GLU A 70 -4.00 11.18 21.61
C GLU A 70 -5.35 11.41 22.30
N VAL A 71 -5.40 11.25 23.63
CA VAL A 71 -6.65 11.21 24.42
C VAL A 71 -7.23 12.60 24.72
N SER A 72 -6.49 13.69 24.48
CA SER A 72 -6.87 14.99 25.04
C SER A 72 -7.39 16.02 24.04
N HIS A 73 -8.50 16.67 24.39
CA HIS A 73 -9.22 17.68 23.60
C HIS A 73 -8.75 19.14 23.83
N GLY A 74 -7.54 19.36 24.35
CA GLY A 74 -7.04 20.71 24.67
C GLY A 74 -6.43 21.44 23.47
N SER A 75 -6.50 22.77 23.46
CA SER A 75 -6.01 23.65 22.39
C SER A 75 -4.53 24.06 22.50
N SER A 76 -3.85 23.74 23.61
CA SER A 76 -2.44 24.10 23.85
C SER A 76 -1.48 22.95 23.50
N SER A 77 -0.35 23.31 22.85
CA SER A 77 0.80 22.42 22.58
C SER A 77 1.23 21.69 23.86
N ARG A 78 1.20 20.36 23.85
CA ARG A 78 1.63 19.53 25.01
C ARG A 78 3.08 19.12 24.93
N VAL A 79 3.63 19.18 23.73
CA VAL A 79 5.00 18.77 23.46
C VAL A 79 5.84 20.03 23.37
N SER A 80 6.87 20.14 24.21
CA SER A 80 7.77 21.28 24.20
C SER A 80 8.57 21.33 22.89
N GLN A 81 9.00 22.53 22.51
CA GLN A 81 9.82 22.71 21.32
C GLN A 81 11.14 21.95 21.40
N GLU A 82 11.76 21.92 22.59
CA GLU A 82 12.98 21.14 22.82
C GLU A 82 12.77 19.65 22.54
N PHE A 83 11.66 19.07 22.99
CA PHE A 83 11.34 17.67 22.71
C PHE A 83 11.13 17.43 21.21
N LYS A 84 10.40 18.33 20.53
CA LYS A 84 10.18 18.29 19.07
C LYS A 84 11.50 18.25 18.31
N SER A 85 12.44 19.15 18.66
CA SER A 85 13.77 19.22 18.04
C SER A 85 14.61 17.97 18.30
N GLN A 86 14.64 17.47 19.54
CA GLN A 86 15.36 16.24 19.86
C GLN A 86 14.77 15.03 19.14
N LEU A 87 13.43 14.91 19.09
CA LEU A 87 12.74 13.83 18.40
C LEU A 87 13.12 13.80 16.92
N MET A 88 13.13 14.96 16.26
CA MET A 88 13.55 15.07 14.87
C MET A 88 15.00 14.61 14.67
N ARG A 89 15.94 15.06 15.50
CA ARG A 89 17.34 14.62 15.41
C ARG A 89 17.46 13.10 15.56
N THR A 90 16.80 12.52 16.57
CA THR A 90 16.82 11.07 16.79
C THR A 90 16.20 10.31 15.62
N LEU A 91 15.07 10.75 15.07
CA LEU A 91 14.45 10.12 13.90
C LEU A 91 15.39 10.13 12.68
N LEU A 92 16.10 11.22 12.46
CA LEU A 92 16.96 11.35 11.28
C LEU A 92 18.24 10.51 11.37
N GLN A 93 18.72 10.24 12.58
CA GLN A 93 19.97 9.50 12.84
C GLN A 93 19.75 8.05 13.31
N ALA A 94 18.51 7.64 13.59
CA ALA A 94 18.23 6.31 14.14
C ALA A 94 18.56 5.17 13.17
N GLU A 95 18.98 4.04 13.74
CA GLU A 95 19.06 2.76 13.04
C GLU A 95 17.69 2.27 12.58
N ALA A 96 17.63 1.46 11.51
CA ALA A 96 16.39 1.05 10.87
C ALA A 96 15.35 0.40 11.82
N SER A 97 15.81 -0.42 12.77
CA SER A 97 14.94 -1.10 13.75
C SER A 97 14.28 -0.13 14.74
N VAL A 98 15.06 0.84 15.23
CA VAL A 98 14.62 1.90 16.15
C VAL A 98 13.70 2.88 15.41
N LEU A 99 14.10 3.32 14.22
CA LEU A 99 13.33 4.24 13.38
C LEU A 99 11.92 3.72 13.11
N LYS A 100 11.79 2.43 12.76
CA LYS A 100 10.49 1.79 12.51
C LYS A 100 9.51 1.95 13.68
N VAL A 101 10.01 1.98 14.91
CA VAL A 101 9.18 2.13 16.11
C VAL A 101 8.98 3.61 16.45
N LEU A 102 10.03 4.43 16.41
CA LEU A 102 9.96 5.87 16.69
C LEU A 102 9.02 6.61 15.74
N VAL A 103 8.96 6.21 14.47
CA VAL A 103 8.06 6.78 13.47
C VAL A 103 6.59 6.66 13.88
N GLU A 104 6.21 5.60 14.59
CA GLU A 104 4.84 5.47 15.10
C GLU A 104 4.56 6.40 16.29
N ALA A 105 5.56 6.71 17.11
CA ALA A 105 5.45 7.76 18.13
C ALA A 105 5.33 9.15 17.47
N PHE A 106 6.18 9.43 16.48
CA PHE A 106 6.15 10.64 15.68
C PHE A 106 4.79 10.86 15.02
N ARG A 107 4.19 9.81 14.44
CA ARG A 107 2.87 9.91 13.81
C ARG A 107 1.78 10.39 14.78
N ILE A 108 1.79 9.93 16.03
CA ILE A 108 0.84 10.36 17.06
C ILE A 108 1.05 11.86 17.35
N ILE A 109 2.30 12.27 17.54
CA ILE A 109 2.67 13.66 17.84
C ILE A 109 2.32 14.59 16.68
N VAL A 110 2.65 14.22 15.43
CA VAL A 110 2.34 15.00 14.23
C VAL A 110 0.84 15.21 14.07
N VAL A 111 0.02 14.18 14.29
CA VAL A 111 -1.43 14.33 14.20
C VAL A 111 -1.95 15.35 15.21
N ALA A 112 -1.44 15.36 16.44
CA ALA A 112 -1.86 16.31 17.45
C ALA A 112 -1.30 17.71 17.20
N GLU A 113 0.02 17.84 17.09
CA GLU A 113 0.72 19.12 17.10
C GLU A 113 0.71 19.79 15.72
N PHE A 114 0.90 19.05 14.63
CA PHE A 114 1.00 19.63 13.30
C PHE A 114 -0.34 19.65 12.55
N VAL A 115 -1.07 18.53 12.54
CA VAL A 115 -2.32 18.41 11.77
C VAL A 115 -3.49 19.10 12.47
N LYS A 116 -3.70 18.84 13.77
CA LYS A 116 -4.85 19.38 14.51
C LYS A 116 -4.59 20.77 15.09
N GLN A 117 -3.46 20.98 15.75
CA GLN A 117 -3.16 22.23 16.47
C GLN A 117 -2.36 23.25 15.65
N ASN A 118 -1.67 22.82 14.59
CA ASN A 118 -0.78 23.67 13.80
C ASN A 118 0.28 24.41 14.65
N SER A 119 0.80 23.76 15.70
CA SER A 119 1.74 24.27 16.71
C SER A 119 3.20 23.85 16.46
N TRP A 120 3.54 23.44 15.22
CA TRP A 120 4.88 23.00 14.86
C TRP A 120 5.29 23.52 13.45
N PRO A 121 5.47 24.85 13.29
CA PRO A 121 5.74 25.45 11.99
C PRO A 121 7.11 25.09 11.41
N GLU A 122 8.09 24.75 12.25
CA GLU A 122 9.46 24.39 11.83
C GLU A 122 9.55 23.00 11.18
N LEU A 123 8.54 22.15 11.35
CA LEU A 123 8.60 20.75 10.92
C LEU A 123 8.87 20.58 9.42
N VAL A 124 8.17 21.35 8.58
CA VAL A 124 8.33 21.29 7.12
C VAL A 124 9.70 21.86 6.68
N PRO A 125 10.12 23.07 7.08
CA PRO A 125 11.41 23.61 6.67
C PRO A 125 12.59 22.77 7.18
N ASP A 126 12.53 22.24 8.41
CA ASP A 126 13.58 21.38 8.97
C ASP A 126 13.69 20.06 8.18
N LEU A 127 12.56 19.41 7.90
CA LEU A 127 12.55 18.17 7.12
C LEU A 127 13.00 18.40 5.67
N ARG A 128 12.61 19.51 5.06
CA ARG A 128 13.08 19.91 3.72
C ARG A 128 14.60 20.07 3.72
N SER A 129 15.16 20.78 4.69
CA SER A 129 16.61 20.97 4.81
C SER A 129 17.35 19.63 5.02
N ALA A 130 16.80 18.74 5.85
CA ALA A 130 17.34 17.42 6.07
C ALA A 130 17.32 16.53 4.81
N ILE A 131 16.25 16.60 3.99
CA ILE A 131 16.17 15.89 2.71
C ILE A 131 17.24 16.43 1.74
N GLN A 132 17.35 17.75 1.59
CA GLN A 132 18.30 18.39 0.68
C GLN A 132 19.77 18.12 1.05
N SER A 133 20.05 17.97 2.34
CA SER A 133 21.39 17.69 2.84
C SER A 133 21.69 16.21 3.00
N SER A 134 20.79 15.28 2.66
CA SER A 134 20.97 13.83 2.87
C SER A 134 21.87 13.13 1.85
N ASN A 135 22.50 12.02 2.23
CA ASN A 135 23.60 11.34 1.53
C ASN A 135 23.44 11.04 0.02
N VAL A 136 22.22 10.84 -0.49
CA VAL A 136 21.98 10.55 -1.92
C VAL A 136 21.54 11.79 -2.68
N ILE A 137 20.90 12.75 -2.00
CA ILE A 137 20.32 13.95 -2.61
C ILE A 137 21.31 15.14 -2.54
N SER A 138 22.22 15.14 -1.56
CA SER A 138 23.30 16.13 -1.50
C SER A 138 24.22 15.91 -2.70
N ASN A 139 24.34 16.92 -3.55
CA ASN A 139 25.15 16.90 -4.78
C ASN A 139 26.67 16.81 -4.50
N GLY A 140 27.15 15.74 -3.86
CA GLY A 140 28.56 15.48 -3.56
C GLY A 140 29.07 15.96 -2.19
N ALA A 141 28.21 16.51 -1.32
CA ALA A 141 28.60 16.85 0.05
C ALA A 141 28.52 15.62 0.96
N SER A 142 29.59 15.37 1.75
CA SER A 142 29.60 14.36 2.81
C SER A 142 28.47 14.63 3.79
N SER A 143 27.49 13.73 3.84
CA SER A 143 26.32 13.87 4.70
C SER A 143 26.25 12.74 5.71
N GLU A 144 26.00 13.11 6.96
CA GLU A 144 25.68 12.19 8.05
C GLU A 144 24.20 11.75 8.02
N LEU A 145 23.34 12.43 7.25
CA LEU A 145 21.90 12.16 7.22
C LEU A 145 21.56 11.14 6.13
N SER A 146 20.88 10.07 6.54
CA SER A 146 20.38 9.08 5.60
C SER A 146 19.13 9.58 4.86
N THR A 147 19.18 9.53 3.53
CA THR A 147 18.04 9.83 2.64
C THR A 147 16.85 8.90 2.93
N ILE A 148 17.14 7.64 3.30
CA ILE A 148 16.09 6.69 3.67
C ILE A 148 15.38 7.13 4.95
N ASN A 149 16.12 7.63 5.95
CA ASN A 149 15.54 8.08 7.21
C ASN A 149 14.66 9.32 6.98
N THR A 150 15.17 10.33 6.27
CA THR A 150 14.43 11.56 5.97
C THR A 150 13.12 11.26 5.22
N LEU A 151 13.17 10.38 4.20
CA LEU A 151 11.98 9.97 3.46
C LEU A 151 11.02 9.08 4.26
N THR A 152 11.53 8.30 5.21
CA THR A 152 10.68 7.52 6.12
C THR A 152 9.91 8.44 7.07
N VAL A 153 10.54 9.50 7.57
CA VAL A 153 9.90 10.55 8.37
C VAL A 153 8.87 11.31 7.52
N LEU A 154 9.21 11.69 6.28
CA LEU A 154 8.27 12.31 5.34
C LEU A 154 7.04 11.42 5.08
N HIS A 155 7.26 10.12 4.84
CA HIS A 155 6.19 9.17 4.62
C HIS A 155 5.21 9.12 5.82
N ALA A 156 5.73 9.19 7.04
CA ALA A 156 4.93 9.26 8.25
C ALA A 156 4.18 10.59 8.41
N LEU A 157 4.82 11.70 8.02
CA LEU A 157 4.24 13.05 8.04
C LEU A 157 3.07 13.19 7.05
N VAL A 158 3.17 12.59 5.87
CA VAL A 158 2.13 12.70 4.83
C VAL A 158 0.95 11.76 5.09
N ARG A 159 1.16 10.66 5.81
CA ARG A 159 0.15 9.61 6.04
C ARG A 159 -1.19 10.09 6.60
N PRO A 160 -1.27 11.03 7.56
CA PRO A 160 -2.55 11.56 8.04
C PRO A 160 -3.42 12.19 6.95
N PHE A 161 -2.81 12.69 5.87
CA PHE A 161 -3.50 13.33 4.75
C PHE A 161 -3.95 12.35 3.67
N GLN A 162 -3.69 11.05 3.85
CA GLN A 162 -4.16 10.01 2.93
C GLN A 162 -5.68 10.03 2.79
N TYR A 163 -6.39 10.30 3.89
CA TYR A 163 -7.83 10.47 3.94
C TYR A 163 -8.17 11.56 4.95
N PHE A 164 -8.63 12.70 4.44
CA PHE A 164 -9.15 13.75 5.30
C PHE A 164 -10.59 14.11 4.93
N LEU A 165 -10.98 13.95 3.65
CA LEU A 165 -12.34 14.23 3.18
C LEU A 165 -13.41 13.47 3.98
N ASN A 166 -14.19 14.21 4.77
CA ASN A 166 -15.32 13.73 5.53
C ASN A 166 -16.56 13.68 4.62
N PRO A 167 -17.10 12.48 4.31
CA PRO A 167 -18.24 12.33 3.41
C PRO A 167 -19.54 12.96 3.95
N LYS A 168 -19.56 13.39 5.23
CA LYS A 168 -20.69 14.10 5.84
C LYS A 168 -20.68 15.60 5.53
N VAL A 169 -19.58 16.15 5.00
CA VAL A 169 -19.43 17.57 4.72
C VAL A 169 -19.49 17.79 3.21
N ALA A 170 -20.26 18.78 2.76
CA ALA A 170 -20.44 19.06 1.33
C ALA A 170 -19.13 19.48 0.64
N LYS A 171 -18.29 20.26 1.33
CA LYS A 171 -16.93 20.63 0.94
C LYS A 171 -16.09 20.82 2.20
N GLU A 172 -15.14 19.93 2.43
CA GLU A 172 -14.15 20.12 3.48
C GLU A 172 -13.01 21.02 2.96
N PRO A 173 -12.53 21.99 3.73
CA PRO A 173 -11.35 22.75 3.35
C PRO A 173 -10.15 21.81 3.24
N VAL A 174 -9.37 21.98 2.16
CA VAL A 174 -8.10 21.28 2.00
C VAL A 174 -7.17 21.66 3.15
N PRO A 175 -6.56 20.70 3.86
CA PRO A 175 -5.62 21.00 4.93
C PRO A 175 -4.45 21.85 4.39
N PRO A 176 -4.25 23.08 4.89
CA PRO A 176 -3.18 23.96 4.40
C PRO A 176 -1.79 23.32 4.59
N GLN A 177 -1.65 22.46 5.60
CA GLN A 177 -0.44 21.68 5.85
C GLN A 177 -0.08 20.75 4.68
N LEU A 178 -1.07 20.14 4.02
CA LEU A 178 -0.82 19.28 2.86
C LEU A 178 -0.29 20.09 1.68
N GLU A 179 -0.86 21.27 1.42
CA GLU A 179 -0.37 22.16 0.36
C GLU A 179 1.03 22.69 0.67
N LEU A 180 1.32 23.01 1.94
CA LEU A 180 2.66 23.40 2.38
C LEU A 180 3.68 22.28 2.16
N ILE A 181 3.38 21.05 2.58
CA ILE A 181 4.25 19.88 2.34
C ILE A 181 4.44 19.63 0.84
N ALA A 182 3.35 19.75 0.07
CA ALA A 182 3.41 19.52 -1.37
C ALA A 182 4.29 20.53 -2.08
N LYS A 183 4.15 21.82 -1.76
CA LYS A 183 4.94 22.90 -2.34
C LYS A 183 6.42 22.81 -1.94
N GLU A 184 6.70 22.64 -0.65
CA GLU A 184 8.05 22.77 -0.11
C GLU A 184 8.88 21.48 -0.23
N ILE A 185 8.22 20.31 -0.31
CA ILE A 185 8.90 19.01 -0.31
C ILE A 185 8.52 18.16 -1.51
N LEU A 186 7.23 17.84 -1.70
CA LEU A 186 6.84 16.81 -2.69
C LEU A 186 7.10 17.25 -4.13
N ALA A 187 6.84 18.51 -4.48
CA ALA A 187 7.10 19.02 -5.84
C ALA A 187 8.61 19.00 -6.18
N PRO A 188 9.53 19.53 -5.36
CA PRO A 188 10.98 19.34 -5.57
C PRO A 188 11.40 17.87 -5.62
N LEU A 189 10.77 17.01 -4.82
CA LEU A 189 11.07 15.58 -4.77
C LEU A 189 10.69 14.84 -6.06
N LEU A 190 9.72 15.35 -6.84
CA LEU A 190 9.41 14.81 -8.18
C LEU A 190 10.57 15.02 -9.15
N THR A 191 11.27 16.16 -9.06
CA THR A 191 12.48 16.39 -9.86
C THR A 191 13.58 15.40 -9.46
N VAL A 192 13.79 15.19 -8.15
CA VAL A 192 14.74 14.18 -7.66
C VAL A 192 14.34 12.78 -8.14
N PHE A 193 13.06 12.44 -8.08
CA PHE A 193 12.53 11.17 -8.56
C PHE A 193 12.86 10.92 -10.03
N HIS A 194 12.64 11.91 -10.89
CA HIS A 194 12.99 11.82 -12.31
C HIS A 194 14.49 11.52 -12.52
N HIS A 195 15.39 12.23 -11.82
CA HIS A 195 16.83 11.97 -11.91
C HIS A 195 17.21 10.56 -11.42
N LEU A 196 16.57 10.06 -10.37
CA LEU A 196 16.79 8.70 -9.88
C LEU A 196 16.29 7.65 -10.87
N VAL A 197 15.17 7.90 -11.55
CA VAL A 197 14.65 7.04 -12.62
C VAL A 197 15.61 7.03 -13.81
N GLU A 198 16.11 8.19 -14.24
CA GLU A 198 17.09 8.29 -15.31
C GLU A 198 18.41 7.61 -14.96
N LYS A 199 18.89 7.75 -13.73
CA LYS A 199 20.05 7.02 -13.20
C LYS A 199 19.82 5.51 -13.25
N ALA A 200 18.66 5.04 -12.79
CA ALA A 200 18.29 3.62 -12.83
C ALA A 200 18.16 3.10 -14.26
N ARG A 201 17.75 3.95 -15.22
CA ARG A 201 17.71 3.65 -16.65
C ARG A 201 19.11 3.53 -17.25
N ALA A 202 20.04 4.42 -16.91
CA ALA A 202 21.41 4.37 -17.44
C ALA A 202 22.22 3.18 -16.90
N ASN A 203 21.94 2.73 -15.68
CA ASN A 203 22.71 1.72 -14.97
C ASN A 203 22.24 0.27 -15.20
N HIS A 204 21.69 -0.05 -16.37
CA HIS A 204 21.19 -1.41 -16.69
C HIS A 204 22.22 -2.51 -16.31
N GLY A 205 21.98 -3.20 -15.20
CA GLY A 205 22.77 -4.35 -14.72
C GLY A 205 23.59 -4.17 -13.43
N ARG A 206 23.76 -2.95 -12.90
CA ARG A 206 24.38 -2.76 -11.56
C ARG A 206 23.30 -2.66 -10.48
N LYS A 207 23.43 -3.49 -9.44
CA LYS A 207 22.53 -3.48 -8.29
C LYS A 207 22.63 -2.15 -7.53
N ASP A 208 21.57 -1.35 -7.54
CA ASP A 208 21.48 -0.09 -6.78
C ASP A 208 20.27 -0.13 -5.84
N LEU A 209 20.39 -0.98 -4.82
CA LEU A 209 19.34 -1.23 -3.83
C LEU A 209 18.92 0.04 -3.08
N GLU A 210 19.86 0.96 -2.85
CA GLU A 210 19.56 2.23 -2.19
C GLU A 210 18.66 3.11 -3.07
N THR A 211 18.97 3.23 -4.36
CA THR A 211 18.13 3.97 -5.33
C THR A 211 16.73 3.35 -5.43
N GLU A 212 16.61 2.02 -5.55
CA GLU A 212 15.30 1.35 -5.58
C GLU A 212 14.47 1.61 -4.32
N LYS A 213 15.12 1.59 -3.15
CA LYS A 213 14.47 1.85 -1.87
C LYS A 213 14.00 3.30 -1.77
N ILE A 214 14.78 4.25 -2.28
CA ILE A 214 14.42 5.67 -2.34
C ILE A 214 13.24 5.89 -3.29
N LEU A 215 13.28 5.33 -4.51
CA LEU A 215 12.17 5.38 -5.47
C LEU A 215 10.86 4.86 -4.85
N LEU A 216 10.93 3.72 -4.15
CA LEU A 216 9.78 3.14 -3.45
C LEU A 216 9.25 4.08 -2.36
N LEU A 217 10.12 4.69 -1.55
CA LEU A 217 9.70 5.60 -0.49
C LEU A 217 9.05 6.86 -1.05
N ILE A 218 9.61 7.45 -2.11
CA ILE A 218 9.02 8.61 -2.80
C ILE A 218 7.63 8.24 -3.33
N CYS A 219 7.47 7.11 -4.02
CA CYS A 219 6.17 6.65 -4.49
C CYS A 219 5.15 6.45 -3.37
N LYS A 220 5.57 5.96 -2.19
CA LYS A 220 4.68 5.83 -1.02
C LYS A 220 4.22 7.20 -0.50
N CYS A 221 5.12 8.18 -0.39
CA CYS A 221 4.78 9.54 0.02
C CYS A 221 3.76 10.16 -0.95
N LEU A 222 4.05 10.08 -2.25
CA LEU A 222 3.20 10.63 -3.30
C LEU A 222 1.83 9.96 -3.32
N TYR A 223 1.79 8.63 -3.16
CA TYR A 223 0.53 7.90 -3.06
C TYR A 223 -0.37 8.43 -1.94
N PHE A 224 0.17 8.67 -0.74
CA PHE A 224 -0.62 9.25 0.34
C PHE A 224 -1.07 10.67 0.05
N ALA A 225 -0.22 11.50 -0.54
CA ALA A 225 -0.57 12.88 -0.89
C ALA A 225 -1.72 12.94 -1.90
N VAL A 226 -1.71 12.06 -2.92
CA VAL A 226 -2.69 12.11 -4.02
C VAL A 226 -3.93 11.24 -3.82
N ARG A 227 -4.01 10.46 -2.73
CA ARG A 227 -5.09 9.46 -2.58
C ARG A 227 -6.49 10.07 -2.51
N SER A 228 -6.62 11.22 -1.86
CA SER A 228 -7.91 11.90 -1.64
C SER A 228 -8.03 13.24 -2.38
N TYR A 229 -6.93 13.91 -2.65
CA TYR A 229 -6.87 15.27 -3.23
C TYR A 229 -5.63 15.41 -4.10
N MET A 230 -5.62 16.32 -5.08
CA MET A 230 -4.44 16.61 -5.92
C MET A 230 -3.84 17.96 -5.50
N PRO A 231 -2.68 17.98 -4.81
CA PRO A 231 -2.03 19.23 -4.41
C PRO A 231 -1.70 20.15 -5.58
N SER A 232 -1.89 21.47 -5.40
CA SER A 232 -1.77 22.42 -6.50
C SER A 232 -0.36 22.51 -7.06
N ALA A 233 0.65 22.37 -6.19
CA ALA A 233 2.07 22.39 -6.57
C ALA A 233 2.49 21.15 -7.37
N MET A 234 1.77 20.04 -7.25
CA MET A 234 2.09 18.78 -7.94
C MET A 234 1.44 18.67 -9.31
N ALA A 235 0.28 19.30 -9.52
CA ALA A 235 -0.49 19.19 -10.76
C ALA A 235 0.31 19.54 -12.03
N PRO A 236 1.17 20.60 -12.07
CA PRO A 236 1.98 20.91 -13.25
C PRO A 236 3.05 19.85 -13.57
N LEU A 237 3.52 19.12 -12.55
CA LEU A 237 4.58 18.11 -12.67
C LEU A 237 4.04 16.71 -12.96
N LEU A 238 2.72 16.54 -12.93
CA LEU A 238 2.06 15.24 -13.06
C LEU A 238 2.41 14.52 -14.36
N SER A 239 2.53 15.25 -15.46
CA SER A 239 2.87 14.67 -16.76
C SER A 239 4.21 13.95 -16.70
N SER A 240 5.29 14.63 -16.29
CA SER A 240 6.63 14.02 -16.16
C SER A 240 6.60 12.83 -15.21
N PHE A 241 5.96 13.01 -14.05
CA PHE A 241 5.86 11.95 -13.05
C PHE A 241 5.17 10.69 -13.58
N CYS A 242 4.07 10.84 -14.33
CA CYS A 242 3.40 9.69 -14.94
C CYS A 242 4.27 8.97 -15.98
N HIS A 243 5.09 9.68 -16.75
CA HIS A 243 6.03 9.04 -17.69
C HIS A 243 7.09 8.22 -16.93
N ASP A 244 7.62 8.75 -15.84
CA ASP A 244 8.55 8.03 -14.97
C ASP A 244 7.90 6.76 -14.37
N LEU A 245 6.63 6.86 -13.93
CA LEU A 245 5.87 5.71 -13.45
C LEU A 245 5.62 4.66 -14.54
N ILE A 246 5.27 5.10 -15.76
CA ILE A 246 5.10 4.21 -16.92
C ILE A 246 6.40 3.49 -17.25
N PHE A 247 7.54 4.18 -17.17
CA PHE A 247 8.85 3.57 -17.36
C PHE A 247 9.13 2.48 -16.31
N ILE A 248 8.92 2.78 -15.02
CA ILE A 248 9.09 1.80 -13.93
C ILE A 248 8.19 0.57 -14.14
N LEU A 249 6.95 0.79 -14.56
CA LEU A 249 6.00 -0.28 -14.85
C LEU A 249 6.40 -1.10 -16.07
N GLY A 250 6.93 -0.45 -17.11
CA GLY A 250 7.46 -1.11 -18.30
C GLY A 250 8.74 -1.91 -18.06
N SER A 251 9.47 -1.62 -16.98
CA SER A 251 10.68 -2.36 -16.59
C SER A 251 10.40 -3.54 -15.64
N LEU A 252 9.14 -3.81 -15.28
CA LEU A 252 8.83 -4.96 -14.43
C LEU A 252 9.05 -6.24 -15.23
N SER A 253 9.97 -7.09 -14.76
CA SER A 253 9.88 -8.52 -15.09
C SER A 253 8.79 -9.11 -14.20
N LEU A 254 7.88 -9.92 -14.71
CA LEU A 254 6.99 -10.76 -13.89
C LEU A 254 7.34 -12.25 -14.04
N ASP A 255 8.41 -12.53 -14.79
CA ASP A 255 8.91 -13.88 -15.02
C ASP A 255 9.96 -14.20 -13.95
N HIS A 256 9.82 -15.35 -13.29
CA HIS A 256 10.77 -15.87 -12.31
C HIS A 256 12.08 -16.27 -13.00
N GLY A 257 12.98 -15.32 -13.18
CA GLY A 257 14.37 -15.56 -13.54
C GLY A 257 15.30 -15.09 -12.43
N ASP A 258 16.43 -15.81 -12.25
CA ASP A 258 17.53 -15.69 -11.26
C ASP A 258 18.08 -14.28 -11.01
N THR A 259 17.22 -13.35 -10.63
CA THR A 259 17.56 -11.98 -10.28
C THR A 259 17.66 -11.85 -8.77
N SER A 260 18.50 -10.92 -8.32
CA SER A 260 18.68 -10.59 -6.90
C SER A 260 17.33 -10.35 -6.23
N GLU A 261 16.87 -11.29 -5.40
CA GLU A 261 15.50 -11.30 -4.85
C GLU A 261 15.10 -9.95 -4.25
N ASP A 262 15.99 -9.28 -3.52
CA ASP A 262 15.69 -8.03 -2.81
C ASP A 262 15.45 -6.80 -3.71
N GLU A 263 16.30 -6.58 -4.72
CA GLU A 263 16.21 -5.41 -5.60
C GLU A 263 14.99 -5.50 -6.50
N TYR A 264 14.81 -6.69 -7.09
CA TYR A 264 13.64 -7.01 -7.89
C TYR A 264 12.36 -6.86 -7.08
N LEU A 265 12.34 -7.35 -5.83
CA LEU A 265 11.21 -7.18 -4.92
C LEU A 265 10.90 -5.70 -4.61
N LEU A 266 11.92 -4.84 -4.48
CA LEU A 266 11.71 -3.40 -4.32
C LEU A 266 11.09 -2.78 -5.58
N ARG A 267 11.57 -3.15 -6.77
CA ARG A 267 11.03 -2.67 -8.06
C ARG A 267 9.57 -3.09 -8.24
N LEU A 268 9.22 -4.34 -7.93
CA LEU A 268 7.82 -4.81 -7.90
C LEU A 268 6.96 -4.00 -6.91
N LYS A 269 7.48 -3.73 -5.69
CA LYS A 269 6.78 -2.90 -4.70
C LYS A 269 6.56 -1.47 -5.21
N THR A 270 7.50 -0.92 -5.97
CA THR A 270 7.38 0.41 -6.61
C THR A 270 6.31 0.38 -7.70
N GLY A 271 6.33 -0.63 -8.58
CA GLY A 271 5.30 -0.85 -9.60
C GLY A 271 3.89 -0.97 -8.99
N LYS A 272 3.74 -1.75 -7.91
CA LYS A 272 2.48 -1.81 -7.15
C LYS A 272 2.00 -0.43 -6.68
N ARG A 273 2.91 0.43 -6.22
CA ARG A 273 2.56 1.80 -5.80
C ARG A 273 2.20 2.69 -6.99
N ALA A 274 2.88 2.55 -8.12
CA ALA A 274 2.56 3.25 -9.36
C ALA A 274 1.12 2.93 -9.83
N LEU A 275 0.72 1.65 -9.83
CA LEU A 275 -0.64 1.26 -10.19
C LEU A 275 -1.70 1.83 -9.23
N LEU A 276 -1.43 1.82 -7.91
CA LEU A 276 -2.33 2.44 -6.93
C LEU A 276 -2.46 3.96 -7.12
N ILE A 277 -1.39 4.63 -7.56
CA ILE A 277 -1.43 6.04 -7.95
C ILE A 277 -2.32 6.18 -9.19
N PHE A 278 -2.15 5.35 -10.23
CA PHE A 278 -3.01 5.36 -11.42
C PHE A 278 -4.48 5.07 -11.10
N CYS A 279 -4.80 4.17 -10.18
CA CYS A 279 -6.18 4.01 -9.69
C CYS A 279 -6.72 5.32 -9.09
N SER A 280 -5.91 6.03 -8.30
CA SER A 280 -6.31 7.32 -7.70
C SER A 280 -6.48 8.41 -8.77
N LEU A 281 -5.60 8.43 -9.77
CA LEU A 281 -5.67 9.38 -10.89
C LEU A 281 -6.92 9.16 -11.75
N THR A 282 -7.17 7.92 -12.15
CA THR A 282 -8.30 7.55 -13.02
C THR A 282 -9.65 7.73 -12.34
N THR A 283 -9.75 7.49 -11.02
CA THR A 283 -11.02 7.60 -10.27
C THR A 283 -11.31 9.00 -9.74
N ARG A 284 -10.30 9.76 -9.28
CA ARG A 284 -10.52 11.05 -8.59
C ARG A 284 -9.94 12.25 -9.33
N HIS A 285 -8.81 12.07 -10.02
CA HIS A 285 -8.01 13.18 -10.55
C HIS A 285 -7.94 13.19 -12.07
N ARG A 286 -8.93 12.59 -12.73
CA ARG A 286 -8.93 12.32 -14.18
C ARG A 286 -8.68 13.57 -15.03
N LYS A 287 -9.25 14.71 -14.62
CA LYS A 287 -9.06 16.01 -15.28
C LYS A 287 -7.59 16.43 -15.46
N TYR A 288 -6.67 15.91 -14.63
CA TYR A 288 -5.25 16.21 -14.73
C TYR A 288 -4.48 15.20 -15.60
N CYS A 289 -5.04 14.01 -15.86
CA CYS A 289 -4.37 12.94 -16.60
C CYS A 289 -5.07 12.56 -17.91
N ASP A 290 -6.10 13.28 -18.37
CA ASP A 290 -6.83 12.97 -19.62
C ASP A 290 -5.91 12.78 -20.82
N LYS A 291 -4.88 13.62 -20.96
CA LYS A 291 -3.88 13.53 -22.04
C LYS A 291 -2.97 12.31 -21.95
N LEU A 292 -2.84 11.72 -20.76
CA LEU A 292 -1.96 10.58 -20.46
C LEU A 292 -2.73 9.25 -20.44
N MET A 293 -4.06 9.27 -20.57
CA MET A 293 -4.89 8.08 -20.41
C MET A 293 -4.54 6.99 -21.42
N GLN A 294 -4.21 7.36 -22.66
CA GLN A 294 -3.79 6.40 -23.68
C GLN A 294 -2.49 5.68 -23.26
N ASP A 295 -1.51 6.43 -22.77
CA ASP A 295 -0.21 5.86 -22.34
C ASP A 295 -0.37 4.98 -21.10
N ILE A 296 -1.21 5.41 -20.16
CA ILE A 296 -1.56 4.60 -18.97
C ILE A 296 -2.21 3.29 -19.41
N ILE A 297 -3.20 3.33 -20.32
CA ILE A 297 -3.86 2.13 -20.85
C ILE A 297 -2.86 1.20 -21.55
N ASN A 298 -2.05 1.74 -22.47
CA ASN A 298 -1.03 0.96 -23.17
C ASN A 298 -0.03 0.31 -22.20
N CYS A 299 0.32 1.00 -21.11
CA CYS A 299 1.18 0.47 -20.06
C CYS A 299 0.53 -0.70 -19.31
N VAL A 300 -0.69 -0.52 -18.79
CA VAL A 300 -1.37 -1.58 -18.02
C VAL A 300 -1.80 -2.77 -18.87
N LEU A 301 -2.07 -2.57 -20.17
CA LEU A 301 -2.34 -3.65 -21.13
C LEU A 301 -1.16 -4.63 -21.26
N LYS A 302 0.08 -4.11 -21.20
CA LYS A 302 1.29 -4.96 -21.21
C LYS A 302 1.40 -5.80 -19.94
N ILE A 303 1.01 -5.25 -18.79
CA ILE A 303 1.06 -5.94 -17.49
C ILE A 303 0.00 -7.04 -17.42
N VAL A 304 -1.24 -6.76 -17.80
CA VAL A 304 -2.31 -7.79 -17.74
C VAL A 304 -2.06 -8.93 -18.72
N LYS A 305 -1.28 -8.72 -19.79
CA LYS A 305 -0.82 -9.81 -20.67
C LYS A 305 -0.10 -10.93 -19.91
N CYS A 306 0.64 -10.58 -18.87
CA CYS A 306 1.37 -11.55 -18.03
C CYS A 306 0.43 -12.49 -17.26
N SER A 307 -0.87 -12.22 -17.18
CA SER A 307 -1.83 -13.20 -16.66
C SER A 307 -1.92 -14.46 -17.51
N SER A 308 -1.54 -14.42 -18.79
CA SER A 308 -1.40 -15.62 -19.62
C SER A 308 -0.42 -16.63 -19.02
N ASN A 309 0.62 -16.15 -18.33
CA ASN A 309 1.63 -17.00 -17.70
C ASN A 309 1.07 -17.76 -16.48
N ILE A 310 -0.09 -17.35 -15.94
CA ILE A 310 -0.81 -18.08 -14.88
C ILE A 310 -1.40 -19.38 -15.44
N SER A 311 -1.81 -19.41 -16.70
CA SER A 311 -2.59 -20.51 -17.30
C SER A 311 -1.75 -21.46 -18.17
N VAL A 312 -0.63 -20.99 -18.75
CA VAL A 312 0.21 -21.80 -19.66
C VAL A 312 0.86 -23.01 -18.97
N SER A 313 0.85 -23.07 -17.62
CA SER A 313 1.21 -24.26 -16.85
C SER A 313 0.40 -25.51 -17.20
N PHE A 314 -0.81 -25.35 -17.77
CA PHE A 314 -1.75 -26.46 -17.97
C PHE A 314 -1.55 -27.25 -19.28
N ILE A 315 -0.84 -26.71 -20.28
CA ILE A 315 -0.85 -27.27 -21.65
C ILE A 315 0.37 -28.18 -21.94
N CYS A 316 1.48 -28.02 -21.23
CA CYS A 316 2.69 -28.81 -21.47
C CYS A 316 2.76 -30.04 -20.57
N ASN A 317 2.01 -31.09 -20.93
CA ASN A 317 2.09 -32.42 -20.34
C ASN A 317 3.33 -33.22 -20.85
N SER A 318 4.49 -32.56 -20.92
CA SER A 318 5.75 -33.18 -21.34
C SER A 318 6.65 -33.33 -20.12
N SER A 319 6.98 -34.57 -19.80
CA SER A 319 7.78 -35.06 -18.68
C SER A 319 9.23 -34.56 -18.65
N ALA A 320 9.40 -33.26 -18.47
CA ALA A 320 10.64 -32.65 -18.01
C ALA A 320 10.24 -31.65 -16.93
N ILE A 321 10.95 -31.68 -15.81
CA ILE A 321 10.76 -30.80 -14.65
C ILE A 321 10.87 -29.35 -15.11
N ILE A 322 9.76 -28.77 -15.55
CA ILE A 322 9.61 -27.33 -15.75
C ILE A 322 9.20 -26.82 -14.38
N SER A 323 10.13 -26.16 -13.71
CA SER A 323 9.87 -25.31 -12.54
C SER A 323 8.61 -24.49 -12.79
N LEU A 324 7.49 -24.91 -12.19
CA LEU A 324 6.17 -24.32 -12.31
C LEU A 324 6.25 -22.81 -12.10
N ALA A 325 5.95 -22.06 -13.16
CA ALA A 325 5.92 -20.61 -13.17
C ALA A 325 4.70 -20.11 -12.36
N LYS A 326 4.74 -20.30 -11.04
CA LYS A 326 3.81 -19.67 -10.11
C LYS A 326 4.20 -18.20 -10.05
N LEU A 327 3.31 -17.30 -10.45
CA LEU A 327 3.47 -15.90 -10.08
C LEU A 327 3.46 -15.81 -8.55
N ASP A 328 4.40 -15.09 -7.97
CA ASP A 328 4.33 -14.79 -6.54
C ASP A 328 3.10 -13.92 -6.22
N PHE A 329 2.68 -13.92 -4.95
CA PHE A 329 1.52 -13.14 -4.48
C PHE A 329 1.62 -11.64 -4.82
N LEU A 330 2.83 -11.08 -4.88
CA LEU A 330 3.02 -9.66 -5.20
C LEU A 330 2.75 -9.39 -6.68
N SER A 331 3.22 -10.27 -7.55
CA SER A 331 3.04 -10.26 -9.00
C SER A 331 1.57 -10.45 -9.37
N GLU A 332 0.87 -11.40 -8.73
CA GLU A 332 -0.58 -11.53 -8.82
C GLU A 332 -1.29 -10.22 -8.45
N ARG A 333 -0.87 -9.58 -7.33
CA ARG A 333 -1.46 -8.30 -6.92
C ARG A 333 -1.18 -7.17 -7.90
N ILE A 334 -0.02 -7.16 -8.56
CA ILE A 334 0.31 -6.17 -9.60
C ILE A 334 -0.60 -6.36 -10.82
N VAL A 335 -0.78 -7.59 -11.28
CA VAL A 335 -1.71 -7.91 -12.39
C VAL A 335 -3.15 -7.53 -12.03
N SER A 336 -3.60 -7.88 -10.82
CA SER A 336 -4.91 -7.48 -10.28
C SER A 336 -5.09 -5.96 -10.26
N LEU A 337 -4.09 -5.19 -9.81
CA LEU A 337 -4.16 -3.73 -9.82
C LEU A 337 -4.17 -3.14 -11.23
N ALA A 338 -3.49 -3.77 -12.19
CA ALA A 338 -3.55 -3.35 -13.58
C ALA A 338 -4.97 -3.53 -14.15
N PHE A 339 -5.66 -4.63 -13.81
CA PHE A 339 -7.09 -4.79 -14.07
C PHE A 339 -7.94 -3.74 -13.34
N ASP A 340 -7.66 -3.42 -12.07
CA ASP A 340 -8.37 -2.36 -11.33
C ASP A 340 -8.27 -1.00 -12.07
N VAL A 341 -7.09 -0.64 -12.60
CA VAL A 341 -6.91 0.58 -13.41
C VAL A 341 -7.79 0.53 -14.66
N ILE A 342 -7.77 -0.56 -15.43
CA ILE A 342 -8.59 -0.72 -16.63
C ILE A 342 -10.08 -0.60 -16.28
N SER A 343 -10.52 -1.25 -15.20
CA SER A 343 -11.90 -1.19 -14.68
C SER A 343 -12.33 0.25 -14.45
N HIS A 344 -11.51 1.04 -13.77
CA HIS A 344 -11.82 2.44 -13.48
C HIS A 344 -11.84 3.32 -14.74
N VAL A 345 -11.02 3.02 -15.76
CA VAL A 345 -11.10 3.75 -17.03
C VAL A 345 -12.43 3.46 -17.73
N LEU A 346 -12.88 2.21 -17.72
CA LEU A 346 -14.12 1.73 -18.35
C LEU A 346 -15.40 2.33 -17.76
N GLU A 347 -15.37 2.87 -16.53
CA GLU A 347 -16.51 3.53 -15.88
C GLU A 347 -16.99 4.80 -16.63
N THR A 348 -16.28 5.23 -17.68
CA THR A 348 -16.58 6.46 -18.45
C THR A 348 -16.71 6.18 -19.94
N GLY A 349 -17.59 6.91 -20.63
CA GLY A 349 -17.73 6.83 -22.10
C GLY A 349 -16.43 7.10 -22.88
N PRO A 350 -15.67 8.18 -22.60
CA PRO A 350 -14.37 8.40 -23.22
C PRO A 350 -13.37 7.28 -22.91
N GLY A 351 -13.39 6.72 -21.70
CA GLY A 351 -12.51 5.61 -21.34
C GLY A 351 -12.84 4.31 -22.09
N TRP A 352 -14.11 4.01 -22.33
CA TRP A 352 -14.52 2.90 -23.20
C TRP A 352 -13.89 3.01 -24.58
N ARG A 353 -13.85 4.21 -25.19
CA ARG A 353 -13.24 4.41 -26.51
C ARG A 353 -11.75 4.08 -26.54
N LEU A 354 -11.04 4.28 -25.42
CA LEU A 354 -9.62 3.93 -25.29
C LEU A 354 -9.41 2.42 -25.17
N VAL A 355 -10.31 1.72 -24.48
CA VAL A 355 -10.17 0.28 -24.18
C VAL A 355 -10.77 -0.61 -25.27
N SER A 356 -11.85 -0.16 -25.92
CA SER A 356 -12.60 -0.95 -26.92
C SER A 356 -11.75 -1.53 -28.06
N PRO A 357 -10.72 -0.84 -28.62
CA PRO A 357 -9.87 -1.42 -29.67
C PRO A 357 -9.04 -2.62 -29.18
N HIS A 358 -8.85 -2.74 -27.86
CA HIS A 358 -8.07 -3.79 -27.23
C HIS A 358 -8.95 -4.87 -26.58
N PHE A 359 -10.27 -4.83 -26.79
CA PHE A 359 -11.21 -5.69 -26.07
C PHE A 359 -11.00 -7.18 -26.38
N SER A 360 -10.80 -7.57 -27.64
CA SER A 360 -10.53 -8.97 -28.01
C SER A 360 -9.26 -9.49 -27.35
N PHE A 361 -8.18 -8.69 -27.40
CA PHE A 361 -6.92 -9.00 -26.71
C PHE A 361 -7.13 -9.15 -25.19
N LEU A 362 -7.87 -8.23 -24.57
CA LEU A 362 -8.17 -8.29 -23.14
C LEU A 362 -8.96 -9.56 -22.79
N LEU A 363 -9.95 -9.92 -23.59
CA LEU A 363 -10.76 -11.10 -23.34
C LEU A 363 -9.92 -12.38 -23.48
N GLU A 364 -9.23 -12.55 -24.61
CA GLU A 364 -8.54 -13.79 -24.98
C GLU A 364 -7.19 -13.97 -24.28
N SER A 365 -6.42 -12.89 -24.12
CA SER A 365 -5.04 -12.94 -23.63
C SER A 365 -4.87 -12.43 -22.19
N ALA A 366 -5.95 -12.02 -21.52
CA ALA A 366 -5.82 -11.55 -20.14
C ALA A 366 -6.95 -12.06 -19.22
N ILE A 367 -8.21 -11.81 -19.58
CA ILE A 367 -9.36 -12.12 -18.73
C ILE A 367 -9.62 -13.62 -18.69
N LEU A 368 -9.78 -14.27 -19.85
CA LEU A 368 -10.05 -15.72 -19.89
C LEU A 368 -8.92 -16.53 -19.24
N PRO A 369 -7.62 -16.30 -19.53
CA PRO A 369 -6.54 -16.97 -18.83
C PRO A 369 -6.62 -16.83 -17.30
N ALA A 370 -6.89 -15.62 -16.80
CA ALA A 370 -7.01 -15.38 -15.36
C ALA A 370 -8.23 -16.04 -14.70
N LEU A 371 -9.24 -16.46 -15.47
CA LEU A 371 -10.42 -17.17 -15.00
C LEU A 371 -10.33 -18.69 -15.15
N MET A 372 -9.30 -19.19 -15.84
CA MET A 372 -9.10 -20.63 -16.01
C MET A 372 -8.73 -21.28 -14.68
N LEU A 373 -9.30 -22.47 -14.47
CA LEU A 373 -8.96 -23.33 -13.34
C LEU A 373 -7.45 -23.59 -13.33
N ASN A 374 -6.80 -23.29 -12.21
CA ASN A 374 -5.36 -23.51 -12.04
C ASN A 374 -5.07 -24.61 -11.00
N GLU A 375 -3.80 -24.97 -10.81
CA GLU A 375 -3.40 -26.02 -9.86
C GLU A 375 -3.80 -25.72 -8.41
N LYS A 376 -3.78 -24.44 -8.01
CA LYS A 376 -4.17 -24.03 -6.66
C LYS A 376 -5.66 -24.24 -6.44
N ASP A 377 -6.46 -23.95 -7.45
CA ASP A 377 -7.90 -24.20 -7.45
C ASP A 377 -8.21 -25.71 -7.35
N MET A 378 -7.49 -26.55 -8.10
CA MET A 378 -7.63 -28.01 -8.01
C MET A 378 -7.20 -28.54 -6.65
N SER A 379 -6.06 -28.07 -6.13
CA SER A 379 -5.56 -28.49 -4.81
C SER A 379 -6.53 -28.07 -3.70
N GLU A 380 -7.07 -26.84 -3.77
CA GLU A 380 -8.06 -26.37 -2.80
C GLU A 380 -9.37 -27.14 -2.90
N TRP A 381 -9.80 -27.53 -4.10
CA TRP A 381 -10.96 -28.40 -4.29
C TRP A 381 -10.75 -29.80 -3.68
N GLU A 382 -9.54 -30.36 -3.78
CA GLU A 382 -9.19 -31.67 -3.20
C GLU A 382 -9.06 -31.61 -1.67
N ASP A 383 -8.45 -30.55 -1.13
CA ASP A 383 -8.16 -30.40 0.30
C ASP A 383 -9.35 -29.85 1.11
N ASP A 384 -10.09 -28.88 0.58
CA ASP A 384 -11.20 -28.17 1.25
C ASP A 384 -12.24 -27.67 0.22
N PRO A 385 -13.13 -28.55 -0.28
CA PRO A 385 -14.10 -28.20 -1.30
C PRO A 385 -15.12 -27.16 -0.82
N GLU A 386 -15.47 -27.14 0.47
CA GLU A 386 -16.34 -26.11 1.04
C GLU A 386 -15.74 -24.71 0.94
N GLU A 387 -14.44 -24.56 1.23
CA GLU A 387 -13.72 -23.29 1.11
C GLU A 387 -13.60 -22.85 -0.36
N TYR A 388 -13.34 -23.78 -1.28
CA TYR A 388 -13.33 -23.51 -2.72
C TYR A 388 -14.70 -22.99 -3.19
N ILE A 389 -15.79 -23.68 -2.83
CA ILE A 389 -17.16 -23.26 -3.18
C ILE A 389 -17.43 -21.88 -2.59
N ARG A 390 -17.12 -21.66 -1.30
CA ARG A 390 -17.35 -20.38 -0.62
C ARG A 390 -16.62 -19.21 -1.28
N LYS A 391 -15.43 -19.44 -1.87
CA LYS A 391 -14.64 -18.41 -2.58
C LYS A 391 -15.19 -18.10 -3.97
N ASN A 392 -15.64 -19.12 -4.70
CA ASN A 392 -16.01 -19.01 -6.11
C ASN A 392 -17.50 -18.82 -6.36
N LEU A 393 -18.37 -19.16 -5.39
CA LEU A 393 -19.81 -18.91 -5.51
C LEU A 393 -20.14 -17.45 -5.17
N PRO A 394 -20.85 -16.71 -6.05
CA PRO A 394 -21.31 -15.37 -5.73
C PRO A 394 -22.19 -15.38 -4.48
N SER A 395 -21.95 -14.50 -3.52
CA SER A 395 -22.66 -14.50 -2.21
C SER A 395 -24.19 -14.31 -2.30
N GLU A 396 -24.73 -13.95 -3.47
CA GLU A 396 -26.17 -13.87 -3.74
C GLU A 396 -26.81 -15.22 -4.09
N LEU A 397 -26.00 -16.19 -4.53
CA LEU A 397 -26.38 -17.57 -4.69
C LEU A 397 -25.92 -18.29 -3.43
N GLY A 398 -26.83 -18.53 -2.49
CA GLY A 398 -26.54 -19.42 -1.36
C GLY A 398 -26.02 -20.77 -1.86
N PRO A 399 -25.37 -21.57 -0.99
CA PRO A 399 -24.92 -22.90 -1.39
C PRO A 399 -26.08 -23.65 -2.03
N PRO A 400 -25.85 -24.45 -3.09
CA PRO A 400 -26.89 -25.27 -3.66
C PRO A 400 -27.35 -26.23 -2.56
N THR A 401 -28.47 -25.90 -1.92
CA THR A 401 -29.16 -26.81 -1.03
C THR A 401 -29.49 -28.03 -1.86
N VAL A 402 -28.79 -29.13 -1.57
CA VAL A 402 -29.17 -30.48 -1.96
C VAL A 402 -30.69 -30.58 -1.76
N SER A 403 -31.43 -30.70 -2.85
CA SER A 403 -32.89 -30.70 -2.82
C SER A 403 -33.37 -31.96 -2.11
N SER A 404 -33.58 -31.87 -0.81
CA SER A 404 -34.55 -32.73 -0.14
C SER A 404 -35.89 -32.02 -0.25
N ASN A 405 -36.69 -32.48 -1.20
CA ASN A 405 -38.10 -32.17 -1.28
C ASN A 405 -38.75 -32.48 0.08
N ASN A 406 -39.15 -31.44 0.81
CA ASN A 406 -40.40 -31.42 1.58
C ASN A 406 -40.74 -29.98 1.94
N GLY A 407 -41.93 -29.57 1.52
CA GLY A 407 -42.37 -28.19 1.54
C GLY A 407 -42.57 -27.62 2.94
N SER A 408 -42.45 -26.30 3.03
CA SER A 408 -43.49 -25.46 3.65
C SER A 408 -43.18 -24.00 3.40
N SER A 409 -44.22 -23.32 2.95
CA SER A 409 -44.34 -21.90 2.75
C SER A 409 -44.13 -21.14 4.06
N ALA A 410 -43.18 -20.21 4.09
CA ALA A 410 -43.16 -19.15 5.09
C ALA A 410 -42.70 -17.83 4.45
N SER A 411 -43.65 -16.90 4.44
CA SER A 411 -43.62 -15.59 3.82
C SER A 411 -42.47 -14.69 4.29
N SER A 412 -41.75 -14.06 3.36
CA SER A 412 -41.00 -12.84 3.67
C SER A 412 -41.80 -11.63 3.22
N LYS A 413 -42.52 -11.03 4.18
CA LYS A 413 -43.16 -9.73 4.05
C LYS A 413 -42.09 -8.69 3.75
N ARG A 414 -42.25 -8.00 2.61
CA ARG A 414 -41.56 -6.76 2.25
C ARG A 414 -41.49 -5.81 3.44
N LYS A 415 -40.28 -5.51 3.92
CA LYS A 415 -40.00 -4.28 4.65
C LYS A 415 -39.28 -3.32 3.72
N LYS A 416 -40.10 -2.40 3.18
CA LYS A 416 -39.70 -1.21 2.43
C LYS A 416 -38.87 -0.31 3.35
N GLY A 417 -37.65 0.00 2.93
CA GLY A 417 -36.85 1.08 3.52
C GLY A 417 -35.47 0.65 3.97
N GLU A 418 -34.53 0.56 3.04
CA GLU A 418 -33.13 0.90 3.30
C GLU A 418 -32.46 1.23 1.96
N LYS A 419 -32.34 2.53 1.66
CA LYS A 419 -31.42 3.03 0.64
C LYS A 419 -30.01 2.84 1.15
N ASN A 420 -29.48 1.62 1.06
CA ASN A 420 -28.06 1.39 1.27
C ASN A 420 -27.30 1.93 0.07
N LYS A 421 -26.67 3.08 0.28
CA LYS A 421 -25.67 3.72 -0.57
C LYS A 421 -24.41 2.83 -0.58
N LYS A 422 -24.51 1.63 -1.16
CA LYS A 422 -23.36 0.75 -1.39
C LYS A 422 -22.48 1.41 -2.44
N ASN A 423 -21.19 1.46 -2.14
CA ASN A 423 -20.13 1.94 -3.00
C ASN A 423 -20.18 1.15 -4.31
N ASN A 424 -20.66 1.76 -5.39
CA ASN A 424 -20.98 1.13 -6.67
C ASN A 424 -19.70 0.93 -7.50
N GLN A 425 -18.65 0.34 -6.90
CA GLN A 425 -17.46 -0.08 -7.63
C GLN A 425 -17.75 -1.43 -8.27
N ARG A 426 -18.12 -1.39 -9.55
CA ARG A 426 -18.35 -2.61 -10.34
C ARG A 426 -17.02 -3.13 -10.84
N SER A 427 -16.78 -4.43 -10.66
CA SER A 427 -15.55 -5.08 -11.14
C SER A 427 -15.56 -5.26 -12.66
N ILE A 428 -14.41 -5.52 -13.29
CA ILE A 428 -14.35 -5.97 -14.70
C ILE A 428 -15.24 -7.20 -14.93
N GLY A 429 -15.31 -8.09 -13.94
CA GLY A 429 -16.23 -9.22 -13.95
C GLY A 429 -17.67 -8.78 -14.19
N GLU A 430 -18.16 -7.83 -13.40
CA GLU A 430 -19.52 -7.31 -13.50
C GLU A 430 -19.77 -6.42 -14.73
N LEU A 431 -18.77 -5.65 -15.14
CA LEU A 431 -18.89 -4.69 -16.24
C LEU A 431 -18.78 -5.34 -17.62
N LEU A 432 -17.95 -6.37 -17.76
CA LEU A 432 -17.57 -6.94 -19.06
C LEU A 432 -17.84 -8.44 -19.15
N VAL A 433 -17.46 -9.22 -18.13
CA VAL A 433 -17.48 -10.68 -18.20
C VAL A 433 -18.91 -11.21 -18.07
N LEU A 434 -19.65 -10.82 -17.03
CA LEU A 434 -21.02 -11.29 -16.80
C LEU A 434 -22.00 -10.89 -17.94
N PRO A 435 -21.95 -9.66 -18.50
CA PRO A 435 -22.76 -9.32 -19.68
C PRO A 435 -22.37 -10.08 -20.95
N CYS A 436 -21.13 -10.56 -21.05
CA CYS A 436 -20.68 -11.39 -22.18
C CYS A 436 -21.10 -12.85 -21.97
N LEU A 437 -20.81 -13.42 -20.80
CA LEU A 437 -21.12 -14.81 -20.45
C LEU A 437 -22.62 -15.09 -20.39
N SER A 438 -23.44 -14.11 -19.97
CA SER A 438 -24.91 -14.25 -19.97
C SER A 438 -25.54 -14.42 -21.37
N LYS A 439 -24.78 -14.17 -22.45
CA LYS A 439 -25.21 -14.43 -23.82
C LYS A 439 -24.97 -15.86 -24.28
N PHE A 440 -24.17 -16.62 -23.53
CA PHE A 440 -23.92 -18.03 -23.81
C PHE A 440 -24.82 -18.88 -22.89
N PRO A 441 -25.53 -19.89 -23.43
CA PRO A 441 -26.28 -20.81 -22.59
C PRO A 441 -25.30 -21.52 -21.65
N ILE A 442 -25.65 -21.60 -20.36
CA ILE A 442 -24.93 -22.45 -19.41
C ILE A 442 -25.02 -23.89 -19.96
N PRO A 443 -23.89 -24.59 -20.18
CA PRO A 443 -23.93 -25.99 -20.59
C PRO A 443 -24.73 -26.77 -19.56
N SER A 444 -25.91 -27.22 -19.97
CA SER A 444 -26.78 -28.07 -19.17
C SER A 444 -26.44 -29.49 -19.57
N ASP A 445 -25.44 -30.07 -18.92
CA ASP A 445 -25.17 -31.51 -19.03
C ASP A 445 -26.29 -32.26 -18.30
N ALA A 446 -27.41 -32.42 -18.99
CA ALA A 446 -28.48 -33.35 -18.64
C ALA A 446 -28.47 -34.59 -19.56
N THR A 447 -27.31 -34.99 -20.10
CA THR A 447 -27.17 -36.22 -20.90
C THR A 447 -25.96 -37.09 -20.52
N ALA A 448 -25.45 -36.95 -19.29
CA ALA A 448 -24.55 -37.96 -18.71
C ALA A 448 -25.36 -39.01 -17.93
N SER A 449 -26.30 -39.71 -18.60
CA SER A 449 -26.89 -40.97 -18.12
C SER A 449 -27.78 -41.61 -19.18
N ASP A 450 -27.20 -42.15 -20.24
CA ASP A 450 -27.91 -43.10 -21.11
C ASP A 450 -27.17 -44.44 -21.11
N PRO A 451 -27.52 -45.39 -20.20
CA PRO A 451 -26.91 -46.71 -20.16
C PRO A 451 -27.70 -47.63 -21.09
N LYS A 452 -27.69 -47.38 -22.41
CA LYS A 452 -28.25 -48.32 -23.39
C LYS A 452 -27.48 -48.32 -24.71
N ILE A 453 -26.22 -48.74 -24.68
CA ILE A 453 -25.63 -49.45 -25.82
C ILE A 453 -24.83 -50.63 -25.28
N LEU A 454 -25.56 -51.73 -25.06
CA LEU A 454 -25.04 -53.09 -25.00
C LEU A 454 -26.14 -53.97 -25.59
N LYS A 455 -26.09 -54.18 -26.91
CA LYS A 455 -26.30 -55.48 -27.58
C LYS A 455 -26.28 -55.30 -29.11
N GLU A 456 -25.43 -56.16 -29.70
CA GLU A 456 -25.18 -56.47 -31.11
C GLU A 456 -24.32 -55.49 -31.92
#